data_AF-A0AAD9N3J0-F1
#
_entry.id   AF-A0AAD9N3J0-F1
#
_cell.length_a   1.000
_cell.length_b   1.000
_cell.length_c   1.000
_cell.angle_alpha   90.00
_cell.angle_beta   90.00
_cell.angle_gamma   90.00
#
_symmetry.space_group_name_H-M   'P 1'
#
loop_
_entity.id
_entity.type
_entity.pdbx_description
1 polymer ?
#
loop_
_entity_poly.entity_id
_entity_poly.type
_entity_poly.pdbx_seq_one_letter_code
_entity_poly.pdbx_strand_id
1 'polypeptide(L)'
;MHTYIHTYIHTYIHTYIHTYIHTYIHTYIHTYIHTSHTYIYTYIHTYIHTYIHTYIHTYIHTYILTYIHTYIHTYIHTYIRTYVHTYIHTYIHTYIHTYIHTYIHTYIHTYMHAYIHTYILHAYIHTYIHTYIHTYIHTYIHTYIHTYIHTYIHTYIHTYVHTYIHACMHTYIHTYIHTYIHTYIHTYIHTYIRTYVHACIHTYTHTYIHTYIHTYIHTYIHTYIHTYIHTYIHTCMHTYIHTYIHTYIHACIHTYIHTYIHTYIHTYIHTYIHTE
;
A
#
# COMPACT_ATOMS: atom_id res chain seq x y z
N MET A 1 190.91 -26.26 -3.38
CA MET A 1 190.01 -27.15 -2.60
C MET A 1 188.98 -26.38 -1.77
N HIS A 2 189.35 -25.31 -1.04
CA HIS A 2 188.39 -24.55 -0.21
C HIS A 2 187.44 -23.60 -0.99
N THR A 3 187.88 -23.08 -2.15
CA THR A 3 187.08 -22.14 -2.98
C THR A 3 185.95 -22.83 -3.74
N TYR A 4 186.17 -24.05 -4.25
CA TYR A 4 185.20 -24.77 -5.08
C TYR A 4 183.98 -25.28 -4.29
N ILE A 5 184.20 -25.71 -3.04
CA ILE A 5 183.13 -26.17 -2.14
C ILE A 5 182.29 -24.96 -1.68
N HIS A 6 182.92 -23.84 -1.33
CA HIS A 6 182.20 -22.63 -0.91
C HIS A 6 181.37 -22.02 -2.03
N THR A 7 181.89 -21.93 -3.25
CA THR A 7 181.11 -21.43 -4.39
C THR A 7 179.96 -22.36 -4.74
N TYR A 8 180.19 -23.68 -4.79
CA TYR A 8 179.14 -24.64 -5.14
C TYR A 8 178.01 -24.67 -4.08
N ILE A 9 178.37 -24.70 -2.80
CA ILE A 9 177.38 -24.67 -1.71
C ILE A 9 176.66 -23.32 -1.69
N HIS A 10 177.36 -22.19 -1.81
CA HIS A 10 176.72 -20.86 -1.79
C HIS A 10 175.82 -20.65 -3.01
N THR A 11 176.26 -21.01 -4.22
CA THR A 11 175.40 -20.88 -5.41
C THR A 11 174.24 -21.84 -5.34
N TYR A 12 174.44 -23.11 -4.98
CA TYR A 12 173.36 -24.09 -4.92
C TYR A 12 172.33 -23.73 -3.85
N ILE A 13 172.78 -23.38 -2.64
CA ILE A 13 171.88 -22.95 -1.57
C ILE A 13 171.21 -21.63 -1.92
N HIS A 14 171.93 -20.62 -2.40
CA HIS A 14 171.33 -19.33 -2.74
C HIS A 14 170.36 -19.45 -3.90
N THR A 15 170.70 -20.16 -4.99
CA THR A 15 169.76 -20.33 -6.11
C THR A 15 168.59 -21.20 -5.69
N TYR A 16 168.82 -22.34 -5.04
CA TYR A 16 167.73 -23.24 -4.64
C TYR A 16 166.79 -22.56 -3.64
N ILE A 17 167.33 -21.93 -2.59
CA ILE A 17 166.52 -21.22 -1.60
C ILE A 17 165.86 -19.99 -2.24
N HIS A 18 166.57 -19.15 -2.98
CA HIS A 18 165.98 -17.95 -3.58
C HIS A 18 164.94 -18.30 -4.63
N THR A 19 165.21 -19.23 -5.56
CA THR A 19 164.20 -19.62 -6.55
C THR A 19 163.04 -20.32 -5.88
N TYR A 20 163.29 -21.31 -5.02
CA TYR A 20 162.20 -22.06 -4.37
C TYR A 20 161.35 -21.15 -3.50
N ILE A 21 161.95 -20.33 -2.64
CA ILE A 21 161.21 -19.42 -1.77
C ILE A 21 160.53 -18.32 -2.59
N HIS A 22 161.22 -17.66 -3.53
CA HIS A 22 160.60 -16.59 -4.32
C HIS A 22 159.48 -17.12 -5.21
N THR A 23 159.68 -18.21 -5.95
CA THR A 23 158.62 -18.77 -6.79
C THR A 23 157.49 -19.31 -5.93
N TYR A 24 157.77 -20.06 -4.86
CA TYR A 24 156.73 -20.62 -4.00
C TYR A 24 155.93 -19.50 -3.33
N ILE A 25 156.59 -18.54 -2.69
CA ILE A 25 155.90 -17.42 -2.02
C ILE A 25 155.18 -16.52 -3.03
N HIS A 26 155.82 -16.12 -4.13
CA HIS A 26 155.18 -15.24 -5.12
C HIS A 26 153.99 -15.92 -5.80
N THR A 27 154.14 -17.18 -6.25
CA THR A 27 153.03 -17.92 -6.86
C THR A 27 151.92 -18.18 -5.84
N TYR A 28 152.24 -18.57 -4.61
CA TYR A 28 151.25 -18.85 -3.57
C TYR A 28 150.50 -17.58 -3.18
N ILE A 29 151.21 -16.48 -2.90
CA ILE A 29 150.59 -15.20 -2.53
C ILE A 29 149.78 -14.64 -3.71
N HIS A 30 150.32 -14.62 -4.93
CA HIS A 30 149.60 -14.08 -6.09
C HIS A 30 148.38 -14.93 -6.44
N THR A 31 148.49 -16.26 -6.44
CA THR A 31 147.33 -17.15 -6.67
C THR A 31 146.31 -17.04 -5.55
N TYR A 32 146.73 -16.91 -4.30
CA TYR A 32 145.82 -16.71 -3.17
C TYR A 32 145.10 -15.36 -3.22
N ILE A 33 145.79 -14.27 -3.56
CA ILE A 33 145.18 -12.95 -3.72
C ILE A 33 144.23 -12.92 -4.93
N HIS A 34 144.62 -13.52 -6.06
CA HIS A 34 143.75 -13.55 -7.24
C HIS A 34 142.53 -14.46 -7.05
N THR A 35 142.70 -15.63 -6.42
CA THR A 35 141.57 -16.53 -6.11
C THR A 35 140.65 -15.92 -5.06
N SER A 36 141.17 -15.25 -4.02
CA SER A 36 140.34 -14.53 -3.06
C SER A 36 139.61 -13.34 -3.69
N HIS A 37 140.25 -12.53 -4.55
CA HIS A 37 139.59 -11.42 -5.23
C HIS A 37 138.50 -11.89 -6.20
N THR A 38 138.77 -12.94 -6.99
CA THR A 38 137.76 -13.52 -7.91
C THR A 38 136.62 -14.16 -7.14
N TYR A 39 136.89 -14.83 -6.02
CA TYR A 39 135.86 -15.37 -5.13
C TYR A 39 135.00 -14.26 -4.52
N ILE A 40 135.63 -13.19 -4.01
CA ILE A 40 134.91 -12.05 -3.43
C ILE A 40 134.07 -11.34 -4.50
N TYR A 41 134.62 -11.08 -5.69
CA TYR A 41 133.88 -10.43 -6.77
C TYR A 41 132.72 -11.29 -7.27
N THR A 42 132.94 -12.58 -7.50
CA THR A 42 131.87 -13.49 -7.94
C THR A 42 130.82 -13.67 -6.85
N TYR A 43 131.21 -13.82 -5.59
CA TYR A 43 130.28 -13.90 -4.47
C TYR A 43 129.46 -12.62 -4.32
N ILE A 44 130.11 -11.45 -4.31
CA ILE A 44 129.42 -10.16 -4.18
C ILE A 44 128.52 -9.92 -5.40
N HIS A 45 129.00 -10.11 -6.64
CA HIS A 45 128.19 -9.87 -7.83
C HIS A 45 127.03 -10.86 -7.90
N THR A 46 127.25 -12.16 -7.71
CA THR A 46 126.16 -13.15 -7.76
C THR A 46 125.19 -12.92 -6.63
N TYR A 47 125.66 -12.69 -5.39
CA TYR A 47 124.78 -12.42 -4.26
C TYR A 47 124.00 -11.14 -4.45
N ILE A 48 124.64 -10.02 -4.77
CA ILE A 48 123.95 -8.74 -4.97
C ILE A 48 123.03 -8.80 -6.18
N HIS A 49 123.47 -9.31 -7.32
CA HIS A 49 122.64 -9.37 -8.51
C HIS A 49 121.47 -10.33 -8.34
N THR A 50 121.70 -11.55 -7.83
CA THR A 50 120.60 -12.49 -7.59
C THR A 50 119.68 -11.97 -6.50
N TYR A 51 120.20 -11.47 -5.38
CA TYR A 51 119.36 -10.93 -4.31
C TYR A 51 118.57 -9.71 -4.77
N ILE A 52 119.21 -8.69 -5.34
CA ILE A 52 118.51 -7.49 -5.81
C ILE A 52 117.56 -7.82 -6.96
N HIS A 53 118.01 -8.54 -8.00
CA HIS A 53 117.14 -8.84 -9.13
C HIS A 53 115.99 -9.74 -8.72
N THR A 54 116.24 -10.85 -8.02
CA THR A 54 115.15 -11.74 -7.62
C THR A 54 114.26 -11.08 -6.58
N TYR A 55 114.80 -10.45 -5.55
CA TYR A 55 113.97 -9.80 -4.53
C TYR A 55 113.19 -8.64 -5.11
N ILE A 56 113.82 -7.68 -5.79
CA ILE A 56 113.10 -6.52 -6.35
C ILE A 56 112.15 -6.96 -7.46
N HIS A 57 112.58 -7.78 -8.42
CA HIS A 57 111.70 -8.19 -9.51
C HIS A 57 110.54 -9.04 -8.99
N THR A 58 110.79 -10.06 -8.17
CA THR A 58 109.71 -10.90 -7.65
C THR A 58 108.83 -10.11 -6.70
N TYR A 59 109.39 -9.33 -5.77
CA TYR A 59 108.59 -8.54 -4.83
C TYR A 59 107.78 -7.48 -5.57
N ILE A 60 108.39 -6.64 -6.41
CA ILE A 60 107.65 -5.60 -7.14
C ILE A 60 106.67 -6.24 -8.12
N HIS A 61 107.07 -7.22 -8.92
CA HIS A 61 106.17 -7.80 -9.90
C HIS A 61 105.02 -8.56 -9.25
N THR A 62 105.30 -9.43 -8.27
CA THR A 62 104.23 -10.16 -7.59
C THR A 62 103.39 -9.23 -6.73
N TYR A 63 103.98 -8.33 -5.93
CA TYR A 63 103.22 -7.41 -5.10
C TYR A 63 102.39 -6.46 -5.94
N ILE A 64 102.97 -5.75 -6.92
CA ILE A 64 102.21 -4.81 -7.74
C ILE A 64 101.17 -5.54 -8.57
N LEU A 65 101.54 -6.62 -9.26
CA LEU A 65 100.57 -7.33 -10.11
C LEU A 65 99.46 -7.95 -9.27
N THR A 66 99.78 -8.68 -8.20
CA THR A 66 98.75 -9.30 -7.36
C THR A 66 97.97 -8.26 -6.58
N TYR A 67 98.60 -7.26 -5.96
CA TYR A 67 97.88 -6.24 -5.20
C TYR A 67 97.03 -5.38 -6.11
N ILE A 68 97.57 -4.82 -7.19
CA ILE A 68 96.77 -4.00 -8.11
C ILE A 68 95.70 -4.84 -8.78
N HIS A 69 96.04 -6.03 -9.33
CA HIS A 69 95.03 -6.85 -9.98
C HIS A 69 93.97 -7.32 -9.00
N THR A 70 94.34 -7.93 -7.87
CA THR A 70 93.34 -8.42 -6.92
C THR A 70 92.59 -7.28 -6.27
N TYR A 71 93.23 -6.21 -5.80
CA TYR A 71 92.55 -5.10 -5.15
C TYR A 71 91.65 -4.36 -6.14
N ILE A 72 92.16 -3.95 -7.30
CA ILE A 72 91.33 -3.21 -8.28
C ILE A 72 90.25 -4.13 -8.85
N HIS A 73 90.58 -5.36 -9.26
CA HIS A 73 89.58 -6.26 -9.81
C HIS A 73 88.53 -6.61 -8.75
N THR A 74 88.92 -7.04 -7.56
CA THR A 74 87.93 -7.40 -6.53
C THR A 74 87.17 -6.17 -6.05
N TYR A 75 87.82 -5.04 -5.77
CA TYR A 75 87.13 -3.84 -5.32
C TYR A 75 86.18 -3.29 -6.39
N ILE A 76 86.65 -3.07 -7.62
CA ILE A 76 85.80 -2.55 -8.69
C ILE A 76 84.72 -3.57 -9.04
N HIS A 77 85.05 -4.84 -9.26
CA HIS A 77 84.04 -5.84 -9.61
C HIS A 77 83.04 -6.02 -8.47
N THR A 78 83.46 -6.17 -7.22
CA THR A 78 82.52 -6.34 -6.11
C THR A 78 81.74 -5.07 -5.84
N TYR A 79 82.38 -3.90 -5.78
CA TYR A 79 81.68 -2.64 -5.52
C TYR A 79 80.72 -2.28 -6.64
N ILE A 80 81.16 -2.30 -7.91
CA ILE A 80 80.26 -2.00 -9.03
C ILE A 80 79.17 -3.06 -9.13
N ARG A 81 79.51 -4.35 -9.09
CA ARG A 81 78.48 -5.39 -9.20
C ARG A 81 77.51 -5.32 -8.03
N THR A 82 77.97 -5.19 -6.79
CA THR A 82 77.06 -5.11 -5.65
C THR A 82 76.28 -3.82 -5.67
N TYR A 83 76.89 -2.66 -5.88
CA TYR A 83 76.18 -1.38 -5.91
C TYR A 83 75.19 -1.31 -7.07
N VAL A 84 75.61 -1.62 -8.30
CA VAL A 84 74.74 -1.59 -9.47
C VAL A 84 73.67 -2.66 -9.36
N HIS A 85 74.01 -3.90 -9.00
CA HIS A 85 73.01 -4.95 -8.85
C HIS A 85 72.04 -4.64 -7.72
N THR A 86 72.51 -4.28 -6.53
CA THR A 86 71.61 -3.98 -5.40
C THR A 86 70.81 -2.72 -5.68
N TYR A 87 71.40 -1.62 -6.15
CA TYR A 87 70.66 -0.40 -6.43
C TYR A 87 69.66 -0.58 -7.56
N ILE A 88 70.07 -1.12 -8.71
CA ILE A 88 69.15 -1.33 -9.83
C ILE A 88 68.11 -2.39 -9.47
N HIS A 89 68.49 -3.53 -8.92
CA HIS A 89 67.54 -4.57 -8.55
C HIS A 89 66.58 -4.06 -7.47
N THR A 90 67.07 -3.47 -6.37
CA THR A 90 66.18 -2.97 -5.32
C THR A 90 65.34 -1.83 -5.81
N TYR A 91 65.87 -0.85 -6.53
CA TYR A 91 65.10 0.28 -7.03
C TYR A 91 64.06 -0.17 -8.06
N ILE A 92 64.45 -0.93 -9.08
CA ILE A 92 63.51 -1.41 -10.10
C ILE A 92 62.51 -2.37 -9.48
N HIS A 93 62.96 -3.36 -8.70
CA HIS A 93 62.04 -4.31 -8.08
C HIS A 93 61.10 -3.60 -7.11
N THR A 94 61.60 -2.78 -6.19
CA THR A 94 60.72 -2.08 -5.23
C THR A 94 59.83 -1.09 -5.94
N TYR A 95 60.32 -0.26 -6.86
CA TYR A 95 59.49 0.71 -7.56
C TYR A 95 58.45 0.03 -8.44
N ILE A 96 58.85 -0.91 -9.30
CA ILE A 96 57.89 -1.62 -10.17
C ILE A 96 56.94 -2.46 -9.33
N HIS A 97 57.44 -3.27 -8.39
CA HIS A 97 56.57 -4.09 -7.57
C HIS A 97 55.64 -3.23 -6.73
N THR A 98 56.14 -2.23 -5.99
CA THR A 98 55.26 -1.39 -5.16
C THR A 98 54.33 -0.56 -6.01
N TYR A 99 54.79 0.10 -7.05
CA TYR A 99 53.92 0.93 -7.89
C TYR A 99 52.88 0.09 -8.62
N ILE A 100 53.27 -0.97 -9.32
CA ILE A 100 52.33 -1.82 -10.05
C ILE A 100 51.41 -2.54 -9.06
N HIS A 101 51.94 -3.18 -8.03
CA HIS A 101 51.11 -3.88 -7.05
C HIS A 101 50.16 -2.91 -6.35
N THR A 102 50.65 -1.80 -5.79
CA THR A 102 49.77 -0.85 -5.09
C THR A 102 48.80 -0.20 -6.04
N TYR A 103 49.21 0.27 -7.22
CA TYR A 103 48.31 0.92 -8.16
C TYR A 103 47.26 -0.05 -8.69
N ILE A 104 47.67 -1.23 -9.20
CA ILE A 104 46.73 -2.21 -9.73
C ILE A 104 45.84 -2.74 -8.61
N HIS A 105 46.40 -3.13 -7.46
CA HIS A 105 45.62 -3.65 -6.35
C HIS A 105 44.65 -2.60 -5.82
N THR A 106 45.12 -1.37 -5.55
CA THR A 106 44.21 -0.32 -5.03
C THR A 106 43.20 0.09 -6.07
N TYR A 107 43.57 0.29 -7.34
CA TYR A 107 42.63 0.68 -8.38
C TYR A 107 41.59 -0.42 -8.64
N ILE A 108 42.01 -1.66 -8.86
CA ILE A 108 41.07 -2.78 -9.07
C ILE A 108 40.22 -3.00 -7.83
N HIS A 109 40.81 -3.07 -6.63
CA HIS A 109 40.05 -3.31 -5.42
C HIS A 109 39.06 -2.17 -5.14
N THR A 110 39.49 -0.91 -5.19
CA THR A 110 38.60 0.23 -4.93
C THR A 110 37.53 0.39 -6.01
N TYR A 111 37.88 0.24 -7.28
CA TYR A 111 36.93 0.36 -8.38
C TYR A 111 35.93 -0.80 -8.37
N MET A 112 36.39 -2.04 -8.25
CA MET A 112 35.50 -3.21 -8.19
C MET A 112 34.64 -3.18 -6.93
N HIS A 113 35.20 -2.83 -5.77
CA HIS A 113 34.43 -2.71 -4.54
C HIS A 113 33.41 -1.58 -4.64
N ALA A 114 33.79 -0.41 -5.13
CA ALA A 114 32.86 0.70 -5.32
C ALA A 114 31.75 0.30 -6.30
N TYR A 115 32.09 -0.23 -7.48
CA TYR A 115 31.13 -0.64 -8.49
C TYR A 115 30.16 -1.72 -7.99
N ILE A 116 30.67 -2.81 -7.41
CA ILE A 116 29.82 -3.89 -6.88
C ILE A 116 28.95 -3.39 -5.73
N HIS A 117 29.54 -2.70 -4.75
CA HIS A 117 28.81 -2.31 -3.55
C HIS A 117 27.80 -1.19 -3.83
N THR A 118 28.17 -0.14 -4.56
CA THR A 118 27.26 0.98 -4.82
C THR A 118 26.28 0.68 -5.93
N TYR A 119 26.71 0.07 -7.03
CA TYR A 119 25.85 -0.11 -8.19
C TYR A 119 25.00 -1.37 -8.06
N ILE A 120 25.61 -2.51 -7.75
CA ILE A 120 24.86 -3.77 -7.66
C ILE A 120 24.09 -3.83 -6.34
N LEU A 121 24.75 -3.66 -5.20
CA LEU A 121 24.07 -3.86 -3.93
C LEU A 121 23.11 -2.70 -3.62
N HIS A 122 23.58 -1.45 -3.68
CA HIS A 122 22.74 -0.33 -3.28
C HIS A 122 21.72 0.04 -4.36
N ALA A 123 22.13 0.28 -5.61
CA ALA A 123 21.14 0.66 -6.62
C ALA A 123 20.16 -0.50 -6.90
N TYR A 124 20.62 -1.72 -7.19
CA TYR A 124 19.70 -2.81 -7.51
C TYR A 124 18.86 -3.23 -6.30
N ILE A 125 19.47 -3.63 -5.17
CA ILE A 125 18.68 -4.16 -4.05
C ILE A 125 17.86 -3.05 -3.40
N HIS A 126 18.49 -1.94 -3.02
CA HIS A 126 17.75 -0.90 -2.31
C HIS A 126 16.73 -0.25 -3.22
N THR A 127 17.10 0.27 -4.39
CA THR A 127 16.08 0.97 -5.20
C THR A 127 15.06 0.01 -5.78
N TYR A 128 15.45 -1.11 -6.38
CA TYR A 128 14.48 -2.00 -7.03
C TYR A 128 13.57 -2.68 -6.01
N ILE A 129 14.12 -3.29 -4.96
CA ILE A 129 13.30 -4.02 -3.98
C ILE A 129 12.50 -3.03 -3.14
N HIS A 130 13.09 -1.93 -2.65
CA HIS A 130 12.33 -0.96 -1.88
C HIS A 130 11.24 -0.32 -2.72
N THR A 131 11.52 0.15 -3.93
CA THR A 131 10.48 0.76 -4.77
C THR A 131 9.43 -0.26 -5.17
N TYR A 132 9.81 -1.48 -5.57
CA TYR A 132 8.84 -2.50 -5.97
C TYR A 132 7.96 -2.92 -4.79
N ILE A 133 8.55 -3.25 -3.64
CA ILE A 133 7.79 -3.63 -2.44
C ILE A 133 6.95 -2.47 -1.95
N HIS A 134 7.52 -1.26 -1.81
CA HIS A 134 6.78 -0.09 -1.33
C HIS A 134 5.64 0.25 -2.28
N THR A 135 5.89 0.33 -3.59
CA THR A 135 4.84 0.64 -4.56
C THR A 135 3.79 -0.46 -4.60
N TYR A 136 4.18 -1.74 -4.64
CA TYR A 136 3.22 -2.84 -4.68
C TYR A 136 2.38 -2.92 -3.41
N ILE A 137 3.01 -2.88 -2.23
CA ILE A 137 2.30 -2.91 -0.95
C ILE A 137 1.45 -1.66 -0.78
N HIS A 138 2.01 -0.47 -1.00
CA HIS A 138 1.26 0.77 -0.85
C HIS A 138 0.09 0.83 -1.82
N THR A 139 0.31 0.55 -3.11
CA THR A 139 -0.79 0.58 -4.09
C THR A 139 -1.82 -0.50 -3.79
N TYR A 140 -1.40 -1.74 -3.54
CA TYR A 140 -2.34 -2.83 -3.26
C TYR A 140 -3.13 -2.60 -1.98
N ILE A 141 -2.47 -2.30 -0.86
CA ILE A 141 -3.14 -2.05 0.42
C ILE A 141 -3.99 -0.79 0.32
N HIS A 142 -3.45 0.33 -0.16
CA HIS A 142 -4.20 1.57 -0.26
C HIS A 142 -5.39 1.40 -1.19
N THR A 143 -5.21 0.90 -2.41
CA THR A 143 -6.33 0.74 -3.35
C THR A 143 -7.32 -0.29 -2.83
N TYR A 144 -6.89 -1.47 -2.38
CA TYR A 144 -7.81 -2.51 -1.92
C TYR A 144 -8.56 -2.09 -0.66
N ILE A 145 -7.87 -1.61 0.37
CA ILE A 145 -8.53 -1.19 1.61
C ILE A 145 -9.38 0.05 1.36
N HIS A 146 -8.86 1.08 0.69
CA HIS A 146 -9.64 2.28 0.43
C HIS A 146 -10.85 1.97 -0.43
N THR A 147 -10.70 1.25 -1.54
CA THR A 147 -11.85 0.91 -2.40
C THR A 147 -12.81 -0.01 -1.67
N TYR A 148 -12.36 -1.05 -0.97
CA TYR A 148 -13.25 -1.96 -0.26
C TYR A 148 -13.99 -1.25 0.87
N ILE A 149 -13.29 -0.52 1.75
CA ILE A 149 -13.92 0.20 2.85
C ILE A 149 -14.84 1.30 2.31
N HIS A 150 -14.35 2.13 1.38
CA HIS A 150 -15.16 3.21 0.83
C HIS A 150 -16.39 2.64 0.11
N THR A 151 -16.23 1.68 -0.79
CA THR A 151 -17.38 1.10 -1.51
C THR A 151 -18.30 0.38 -0.55
N TYR A 152 -17.81 -0.48 0.35
CA TYR A 152 -18.66 -1.23 1.27
C TYR A 152 -19.39 -0.32 2.24
N ILE A 153 -18.69 0.59 2.92
CA ILE A 153 -19.31 1.51 3.88
C ILE A 153 -20.25 2.47 3.15
N HIS A 154 -19.80 3.10 2.06
CA HIS A 154 -20.64 4.04 1.33
C HIS A 154 -21.86 3.34 0.75
N THR A 155 -21.71 2.20 0.07
CA THR A 155 -22.86 1.49 -0.49
C THR A 155 -23.76 0.95 0.61
N TYR A 156 -23.24 0.30 1.64
CA TYR A 156 -24.04 -0.25 2.73
C TYR A 156 -24.78 0.85 3.48
N ILE A 157 -24.09 1.90 3.95
CA ILE A 157 -24.74 2.99 4.69
C ILE A 157 -25.70 3.74 3.77
N HIS A 158 -25.27 4.14 2.57
CA HIS A 158 -26.14 4.89 1.67
C HIS A 158 -27.36 4.07 1.29
N THR A 159 -27.19 2.83 0.82
CA THR A 159 -28.34 2.01 0.41
C THR A 159 -29.19 1.63 1.60
N TYR A 160 -28.64 1.13 2.71
CA TYR A 160 -29.43 0.72 3.87
C TYR A 160 -30.15 1.90 4.49
N VAL A 161 -29.45 2.99 4.83
CA VAL A 161 -30.05 4.15 5.48
C VAL A 161 -31.03 4.83 4.53
N HIS A 162 -30.67 5.07 3.27
CA HIS A 162 -31.58 5.72 2.33
C HIS A 162 -32.80 4.84 2.06
N THR A 163 -32.64 3.56 1.76
CA THR A 163 -33.80 2.70 1.46
C THR A 163 -34.66 2.47 2.69
N TYR A 164 -34.07 2.25 3.86
CA TYR A 164 -34.82 2.04 5.09
C TYR A 164 -35.56 3.30 5.54
N ILE A 165 -34.87 4.46 5.59
CA ILE A 165 -35.52 5.72 5.97
C ILE A 165 -36.56 6.09 4.93
N HIS A 166 -36.25 6.02 3.64
CA HIS A 166 -37.22 6.33 2.59
C HIS A 166 -38.43 5.39 2.66
N ALA A 167 -38.22 4.08 2.78
CA ALA A 167 -39.33 3.12 2.87
C ALA A 167 -40.14 3.35 4.15
N CYS A 168 -39.51 3.54 5.31
CA CYS A 168 -40.18 3.78 6.57
C CYS A 168 -40.96 5.11 6.56
N MET A 169 -40.34 6.20 6.10
CA MET A 169 -41.01 7.49 6.00
C MET A 169 -42.12 7.48 4.96
N HIS A 170 -41.88 6.90 3.78
CA HIS A 170 -42.89 6.79 2.74
C HIS A 170 -44.06 5.93 3.22
N THR A 171 -43.81 4.75 3.80
CA THR A 171 -44.88 3.91 4.33
C THR A 171 -45.60 4.59 5.47
N TYR A 172 -44.91 5.18 6.45
CA TYR A 172 -45.55 5.87 7.57
C TYR A 172 -46.37 7.06 7.10
N ILE A 173 -45.80 7.98 6.32
CA ILE A 173 -46.50 9.17 5.82
C ILE A 173 -47.65 8.74 4.91
N HIS A 174 -47.39 7.90 3.90
CA HIS A 174 -48.42 7.49 2.96
C HIS A 174 -49.53 6.73 3.69
N THR A 175 -49.22 5.69 4.47
CA THR A 175 -50.26 4.93 5.17
C THR A 175 -50.97 5.78 6.20
N TYR A 176 -50.26 6.51 7.07
CA TYR A 176 -50.91 7.31 8.11
C TYR A 176 -51.74 8.44 7.52
N ILE A 177 -51.17 9.27 6.65
CA ILE A 177 -51.90 10.40 6.06
C ILE A 177 -53.01 9.89 5.14
N HIS A 178 -52.71 8.97 4.22
CA HIS A 178 -53.74 8.47 3.31
C HIS A 178 -54.84 7.75 4.08
N THR A 179 -54.53 6.81 4.98
CA THR A 179 -55.57 6.11 5.72
C THR A 179 -56.30 7.04 6.66
N TYR A 180 -55.63 7.90 7.42
CA TYR A 180 -56.28 8.82 8.35
C TYR A 180 -57.16 9.82 7.60
N ILE A 181 -56.62 10.54 6.60
CA ILE A 181 -57.40 11.52 5.84
C ILE A 181 -58.50 10.83 5.06
N HIS A 182 -58.19 9.77 4.30
CA HIS A 182 -59.21 9.07 3.52
C HIS A 182 -60.28 8.48 4.43
N THR A 183 -59.92 7.72 5.47
CA THR A 183 -60.94 7.14 6.36
C THR A 183 -61.68 8.21 7.12
N TYR A 184 -61.01 9.20 7.72
CA TYR A 184 -61.69 10.24 8.49
C TYR A 184 -62.59 11.10 7.60
N ILE A 185 -62.07 11.66 6.50
CA ILE A 185 -62.88 12.49 5.60
C ILE A 185 -63.97 11.66 4.93
N HIS A 186 -63.63 10.50 4.35
CA HIS A 186 -64.64 9.68 3.68
C HIS A 186 -65.69 9.21 4.67
N THR A 187 -65.31 8.63 5.81
CA THR A 187 -66.30 8.16 6.78
C THR A 187 -67.08 9.31 7.39
N TYR A 188 -66.44 10.40 7.82
CA TYR A 188 -67.13 11.54 8.41
C TYR A 188 -68.07 12.20 7.41
N ILE A 189 -67.59 12.59 6.23
CA ILE A 189 -68.44 13.24 5.22
C ILE A 189 -69.52 12.28 4.74
N HIS A 190 -69.17 11.04 4.36
CA HIS A 190 -70.16 10.10 3.87
C HIS A 190 -71.20 9.77 4.94
N THR A 191 -70.79 9.45 6.18
CA THR A 191 -71.74 9.13 7.25
C THR A 191 -72.53 10.35 7.68
N TYR A 192 -71.91 11.51 7.87
CA TYR A 192 -72.59 12.74 8.28
C TYR A 192 -73.57 13.20 7.21
N ILE A 193 -73.13 13.38 5.96
CA ILE A 193 -74.02 13.80 4.87
C ILE A 193 -75.10 12.75 4.65
N ARG A 194 -74.75 11.46 4.54
CA ARG A 194 -75.77 10.43 4.31
C ARG A 194 -76.76 10.38 5.46
N THR A 195 -76.33 10.33 6.72
CA THR A 195 -77.25 10.23 7.86
C THR A 195 -78.04 11.50 8.06
N TYR A 196 -77.42 12.68 8.00
CA TYR A 196 -78.10 13.95 8.21
C TYR A 196 -79.04 14.27 7.06
N VAL A 197 -78.58 14.21 5.80
CA VAL A 197 -79.44 14.49 4.64
C VAL A 197 -80.52 13.43 4.52
N HIS A 198 -80.20 12.14 4.68
CA HIS A 198 -81.23 11.11 4.64
C HIS A 198 -82.22 11.28 5.78
N ALA A 199 -81.77 11.46 7.03
CA ALA A 199 -82.69 11.65 8.14
C ALA A 199 -83.51 12.92 7.99
N CYS A 200 -82.92 14.04 7.58
CA CYS A 200 -83.62 15.32 7.45
C CYS A 200 -84.60 15.30 6.29
N ILE A 201 -84.21 14.81 5.10
CA ILE A 201 -85.12 14.66 3.97
C ILE A 201 -86.17 13.61 4.27
N HIS A 202 -85.81 12.44 4.78
CA HIS A 202 -86.76 11.38 5.08
C HIS A 202 -87.74 11.83 6.17
N THR A 203 -87.27 12.40 7.28
CA THR A 203 -88.18 12.92 8.31
C THR A 203 -89.02 14.06 7.77
N TYR A 204 -88.46 15.05 7.07
CA TYR A 204 -89.25 16.16 6.53
C TYR A 204 -90.27 15.67 5.50
N THR A 205 -89.86 14.94 4.47
CA THR A 205 -90.77 14.43 3.43
C THR A 205 -91.77 13.45 4.01
N HIS A 206 -91.33 12.43 4.76
CA HIS A 206 -92.23 11.45 5.33
C HIS A 206 -93.15 12.10 6.34
N THR A 207 -92.66 12.81 7.36
CA THR A 207 -93.57 13.43 8.35
C THR A 207 -94.43 14.50 7.72
N TYR A 208 -93.89 15.43 6.94
CA TYR A 208 -94.71 16.50 6.36
C TYR A 208 -95.69 15.96 5.33
N ILE A 209 -95.23 15.23 4.31
CA ILE A 209 -96.13 14.74 3.25
C ILE A 209 -97.07 13.68 3.81
N HIS A 210 -96.58 12.69 4.55
CA HIS A 210 -97.47 11.67 5.11
C HIS A 210 -98.44 12.29 6.11
N THR A 211 -97.99 13.08 7.09
CA THR A 211 -98.96 13.63 8.06
C THR A 211 -99.86 14.65 7.41
N TYR A 212 -99.38 15.57 6.58
CA TYR A 212 -100.22 16.57 5.95
C TYR A 212 -101.21 15.94 4.96
N ILE A 213 -100.74 15.11 4.02
CA ILE A 213 -101.64 14.48 3.05
C ILE A 213 -102.55 13.48 3.74
N HIS A 214 -102.03 12.60 4.61
CA HIS A 214 -102.88 11.63 5.30
C HIS A 214 -103.88 12.36 6.19
N THR A 215 -103.47 13.29 7.06
CA THR A 215 -104.43 13.99 7.92
C THR A 215 -105.38 14.86 7.12
N TYR A 216 -104.92 15.62 6.12
CA TYR A 216 -105.79 16.47 5.32
C TYR A 216 -106.77 15.64 4.51
N ILE A 217 -106.31 14.65 3.73
CA ILE A 217 -107.20 13.80 2.92
C ILE A 217 -108.08 12.96 3.82
N HIS A 218 -107.53 12.29 4.84
CA HIS A 218 -108.33 11.47 5.74
C HIS A 218 -109.34 12.32 6.48
N THR A 219 -108.95 13.42 7.12
CA THR A 219 -109.92 14.26 7.85
C THR A 219 -110.89 14.93 6.90
N TYR A 220 -110.46 15.50 5.77
CA TYR A 220 -111.36 16.16 4.82
C TYR A 220 -112.33 15.17 4.20
N ILE A 221 -111.85 14.07 3.60
CA ILE A 221 -112.73 13.07 2.98
C ILE A 221 -113.58 12.38 4.04
N HIS A 222 -113.00 11.93 5.16
CA HIS A 222 -113.78 11.26 6.20
C HIS A 222 -114.81 12.22 6.80
N THR A 223 -114.43 13.43 7.22
CA THR A 223 -115.41 14.36 7.79
C THR A 223 -116.42 14.83 6.75
N TYR A 224 -116.01 15.18 5.53
CA TYR A 224 -116.94 15.64 4.50
C TYR A 224 -117.89 14.53 4.07
N ILE A 225 -117.39 13.35 3.70
CA ILE A 225 -118.25 12.23 3.30
C ILE A 225 -119.08 11.74 4.47
N HIS A 226 -118.48 11.52 5.65
CA HIS A 226 -119.25 11.05 6.81
C HIS A 226 -120.29 12.08 7.21
N THR A 227 -119.96 13.37 7.37
CA THR A 227 -120.95 14.37 7.75
C THR A 227 -121.97 14.58 6.65
N TYR A 228 -121.60 14.69 5.38
CA TYR A 228 -122.54 14.90 4.28
C TYR A 228 -123.47 13.70 4.09
N ILE A 229 -122.93 12.48 3.97
CA ILE A 229 -123.77 11.29 3.80
C ILE A 229 -124.59 11.02 5.06
N HIS A 230 -123.97 11.08 6.25
CA HIS A 230 -124.72 10.83 7.49
C HIS A 230 -125.80 11.89 7.67
N THR A 231 -125.50 13.19 7.56
CA THR A 231 -126.53 14.23 7.72
C THR A 231 -127.55 14.18 6.60
N TYR A 232 -127.16 14.02 5.34
CA TYR A 232 -128.11 13.98 4.22
C TYR A 232 -129.00 12.75 4.28
N ILE A 233 -128.46 11.54 4.45
CA ILE A 233 -129.29 10.33 4.57
C ILE A 233 -130.09 10.37 5.86
N HIS A 234 -129.49 10.71 7.01
CA HIS A 234 -130.22 10.75 8.27
C HIS A 234 -131.33 11.79 8.24
N THR A 235 -131.06 13.03 7.82
CA THR A 235 -132.09 14.06 7.72
C THR A 235 -133.11 13.71 6.67
N CYS A 236 -132.72 13.34 5.45
CA CYS A 236 -133.66 13.04 4.37
C CYS A 236 -134.53 11.82 4.69
N MET A 237 -133.96 10.73 5.20
CA MET A 237 -134.73 9.54 5.62
C MET A 237 -135.57 9.84 6.85
N HIS A 238 -135.05 10.56 7.84
CA HIS A 238 -135.83 10.94 9.01
C HIS A 238 -136.98 11.86 8.62
N THR A 239 -136.74 12.92 7.85
CA THR A 239 -137.81 13.81 7.38
C THR A 239 -138.78 13.07 6.47
N TYR A 240 -138.30 12.23 5.54
CA TYR A 240 -139.19 11.51 4.62
C TYR A 240 -140.03 10.47 5.37
N ILE A 241 -139.44 9.60 6.16
CA ILE A 241 -140.17 8.60 6.96
C ILE A 241 -141.08 9.31 7.96
N HIS A 242 -140.56 10.27 8.72
CA HIS A 242 -141.35 10.96 9.73
C HIS A 242 -142.50 11.74 9.09
N THR A 243 -142.26 12.58 8.08
CA THR A 243 -143.36 13.33 7.44
C THR A 243 -144.29 12.41 6.68
N TYR A 244 -143.80 11.49 5.84
CA TYR A 244 -144.65 10.62 5.04
C TYR A 244 -145.46 9.68 5.91
N ILE A 245 -144.85 8.91 6.81
CA ILE A 245 -145.58 7.96 7.65
C ILE A 245 -146.48 8.72 8.63
N HIS A 246 -145.96 9.75 9.31
CA HIS A 246 -146.78 10.47 10.30
C HIS A 246 -147.93 11.22 9.63
N THR A 247 -147.72 11.94 8.53
CA THR A 247 -148.84 12.68 7.89
C THR A 247 -149.79 11.74 7.16
N TYR A 248 -149.28 10.73 6.45
CA TYR A 248 -150.13 9.81 5.69
C TYR A 248 -150.96 8.91 6.61
N ILE A 249 -150.33 8.24 7.59
CA ILE A 249 -151.07 7.38 8.52
C ILE A 249 -151.99 8.22 9.41
N HIS A 250 -151.53 9.38 9.92
CA HIS A 250 -152.38 10.21 10.76
C HIS A 250 -153.56 10.76 9.97
N ALA A 251 -153.36 11.27 8.75
CA ALA A 251 -154.43 11.77 7.91
C ALA A 251 -155.38 10.65 7.47
N CYS A 252 -154.88 9.49 7.01
CA CYS A 252 -155.72 8.37 6.58
C CYS A 252 -156.52 7.79 7.75
N ILE A 253 -155.91 7.52 8.90
CA ILE A 253 -156.64 6.97 10.06
C ILE A 253 -157.62 8.00 10.59
N HIS A 254 -157.22 9.27 10.71
CA HIS A 254 -158.11 10.31 11.21
C HIS A 254 -159.30 10.53 10.28
N THR A 255 -159.08 10.64 8.97
CA THR A 255 -160.18 10.78 8.00
C THR A 255 -161.04 9.53 7.91
N TYR A 256 -160.45 8.33 7.89
CA TYR A 256 -161.20 7.07 7.80
C TYR A 256 -162.06 6.84 9.05
N ILE A 257 -161.50 6.97 10.25
CA ILE A 257 -162.27 6.80 11.50
C ILE A 257 -163.31 7.91 11.63
N HIS A 258 -162.95 9.16 11.36
CA HIS A 258 -163.89 10.27 11.49
C HIS A 258 -165.04 10.16 10.49
N THR A 259 -164.78 9.88 9.22
CA THR A 259 -165.84 9.73 8.21
C THR A 259 -166.66 8.47 8.42
N TYR A 260 -166.04 7.33 8.74
CA TYR A 260 -166.76 6.07 8.95
C TYR A 260 -167.66 6.12 10.18
N ILE A 261 -167.18 6.61 11.33
CA ILE A 261 -168.02 6.74 12.53
C ILE A 261 -169.09 7.80 12.33
N HIS A 262 -168.74 8.95 11.75
CA HIS A 262 -169.71 10.04 11.55
C HIS A 262 -170.81 9.65 10.57
N THR A 263 -170.47 8.99 9.45
CA THR A 263 -171.51 8.56 8.49
C THR A 263 -172.31 7.39 9.01
N TYR A 264 -171.69 6.38 9.63
CA TYR A 264 -172.39 5.19 10.13
C TYR A 264 -173.36 5.52 11.28
N ILE A 265 -173.00 6.40 12.22
CA ILE A 265 -173.92 6.82 13.28
C ILE A 265 -175.02 7.74 12.71
N HIS A 266 -174.68 8.66 11.81
CA HIS A 266 -175.65 9.63 11.28
C HIS A 266 -176.69 8.99 10.34
N THR A 267 -176.33 7.98 9.55
CA THR A 267 -177.31 7.28 8.71
C THR A 267 -178.10 6.26 9.51
N TYR A 268 -177.47 5.48 10.41
CA TYR A 268 -178.17 4.42 11.14
C TYR A 268 -179.21 4.93 12.13
N ILE A 269 -179.03 6.13 12.70
CA ILE A 269 -180.03 6.75 13.59
C ILE A 269 -181.13 7.49 12.81
N HIS A 270 -180.84 8.02 11.61
CA HIS A 270 -181.81 8.82 10.86
C HIS A 270 -182.80 7.97 10.02
N THR A 271 -182.49 6.71 9.67
CA THR A 271 -183.38 5.86 8.85
C THR A 271 -184.33 4.93 9.62
N TYR A 272 -184.24 4.78 10.95
CA TYR A 272 -185.13 3.88 11.70
C TYR A 272 -186.19 4.59 12.57
N ILE A 273 -186.27 5.93 12.55
CA ILE A 273 -187.23 6.71 13.36
C ILE A 273 -188.29 7.44 12.51
N HIS A 274 -188.25 7.36 11.17
CA HIS A 274 -189.25 8.02 10.32
C HIS A 274 -189.59 7.21 9.06
N THR A 275 -190.52 6.24 9.19
CA THR A 275 -191.67 5.96 8.29
C THR A 275 -192.29 4.60 8.65
N GLU A 276 -193.54 4.65 9.13
CA GLU A 276 -194.61 3.64 9.26
C GLU A 276 -194.28 2.14 9.42
#